data_AF-A0A926ZR00-F1
#
_entry.id   AF-A0A926ZR00-F1
#
_cell.length_a   1.000
_cell.length_b   1.000
_cell.length_c   1.000
_cell.angle_alpha   90.00
_cell.angle_beta   90.00
_cell.angle_gamma   90.00
#
_symmetry.space_group_name_H-M   'P 1'
#
loop_
_entity.id
_entity.type
_entity.pdbx_description
1 polymer ?
#
loop_
_entity_poly.entity_id
_entity_poly.type
_entity_poly.pdbx_seq_one_letter_code
_entity_poly.pdbx_strand_id
1 'polypeptide(L)'
;MISGKLEVTIKINELPEAKTIDNNWQQFTIDCDGRRIISITVKPNIWKELTDAASNYPLWVAAIAGKLGQQTEHGFILEKPSIQVFERKPKAETTSAVGLLLEKVITQSG
;
A
#
# COMPACT_ATOMS: atom_id res chain seq x y z
N MET A 1 -16.97 20.88 23.88
CA MET A 1 -16.43 20.39 22.59
C MET A 1 -15.35 19.36 22.91
N ILE A 2 -15.36 18.19 22.27
CA ILE A 2 -14.35 17.14 22.46
C ILE A 2 -13.29 17.23 21.35
N SER A 3 -12.04 16.92 21.66
CA SER A 3 -10.95 16.88 20.67
C SER A 3 -10.82 15.49 20.07
N GLY A 4 -10.75 15.40 18.74
CA GLY A 4 -10.56 14.16 18.00
C GLY A 4 -9.22 14.12 17.28
N LYS A 5 -8.75 12.92 16.93
CA LYS A 5 -7.55 12.71 16.12
C LYS A 5 -7.97 12.20 14.74
N LEU A 6 -7.50 12.85 13.68
CA LEU A 6 -7.70 12.39 12.31
C LEU A 6 -6.45 11.63 11.83
N GLU A 7 -6.64 10.36 11.51
CA GLU A 7 -5.60 9.49 10.96
C GLU A 7 -6.06 8.90 9.63
N VAL A 8 -5.10 8.61 8.76
CA VAL A 8 -5.30 7.97 7.46
C VAL A 8 -4.41 6.74 7.36
N THR A 9 -4.80 5.79 6.52
CA THR A 9 -4.00 4.60 6.21
C THR A 9 -3.91 4.43 4.71
N ILE A 10 -2.69 4.31 4.20
CA ILE A 10 -2.37 4.13 2.78
C ILE A 10 -1.84 2.72 2.62
N LYS A 11 -2.31 1.99 1.60
CA LYS A 11 -1.86 0.63 1.33
C LYS A 11 -1.07 0.58 0.03
N ILE A 12 0.10 -0.06 0.09
CA ILE A 12 0.96 -0.31 -1.07
C ILE A 12 1.35 -1.78 -1.11
N ASN A 13 1.62 -2.28 -2.30
CA ASN A 13 2.12 -3.64 -2.54
C ASN A 13 3.43 -3.63 -3.35
N GLU A 14 4.01 -2.45 -3.56
CA GLU A 14 5.25 -2.21 -4.28
C GLU A 14 6.07 -1.16 -3.51
N LEU A 15 7.40 -1.21 -3.65
CA LEU A 15 8.27 -0.25 -2.99
C LEU A 15 8.21 1.11 -3.71
N PRO A 16 8.00 2.22 -2.99
CA PRO A 16 8.09 3.54 -3.59
C PRO A 16 9.56 3.92 -3.82
N GLU A 17 9.81 4.83 -4.76
CA GLU A 17 11.13 5.44 -4.90
C GLU A 17 11.41 6.34 -3.68
N ALA A 18 12.44 5.99 -2.91
CA ALA A 18 12.84 6.72 -1.72
C ALA A 18 14.16 7.46 -1.90
N LYS A 19 14.23 8.65 -1.32
CA LYS A 19 15.43 9.47 -1.19
C LYS A 19 15.90 9.43 0.27
N THR A 20 17.17 9.11 0.45
CA THR A 20 17.84 9.28 1.74
C THR A 20 18.04 10.76 2.04
N ILE A 21 17.60 11.20 3.20
CA ILE A 21 17.80 12.55 3.74
C ILE A 21 18.61 12.49 5.04
N ASP A 22 18.64 13.59 5.80
CA ASP A 22 19.34 13.68 7.07
C ASP A 22 19.02 12.52 8.03
N ASN A 23 20.01 12.11 8.82
CA ASN A 23 19.93 10.97 9.75
C ASN A 23 19.66 9.61 9.08
N ASN A 24 19.91 9.48 7.77
CA ASN A 24 19.60 8.28 6.96
C ASN A 24 18.10 7.97 6.86
N TRP A 25 17.24 8.95 7.14
CA TRP A 25 15.79 8.76 7.00
C TRP A 25 15.42 8.67 5.53
N GLN A 26 14.36 7.94 5.25
CA GLN A 26 13.88 7.74 3.88
C GLN A 26 12.65 8.59 3.66
N GLN A 27 12.72 9.46 2.66
CA GLN A 27 11.61 10.28 2.22
C GLN A 27 11.12 9.78 0.87
N PHE A 28 9.82 9.57 0.75
CA PHE A 28 9.18 9.13 -0.48
C PHE A 28 7.78 9.73 -0.60
N THR A 29 7.22 9.63 -1.79
CA THR A 29 5.85 10.07 -2.09
C THR A 29 5.02 8.90 -2.60
N ILE A 30 3.75 8.87 -2.19
CA ILE A 30 2.77 7.92 -2.73
C ILE A 30 1.68 8.71 -3.43
N ASP A 31 1.43 8.39 -4.70
CA ASP A 31 0.23 8.84 -5.39
C ASP A 31 -0.97 8.01 -4.94
N CYS A 32 -2.00 8.67 -4.45
CA CYS A 32 -3.28 8.08 -4.10
C CYS A 32 -4.31 8.47 -5.15
N ASP A 33 -4.70 7.50 -5.97
CA ASP A 33 -5.76 7.58 -6.98
C ASP A 33 -5.57 8.70 -8.03
N GLY A 34 -4.33 9.06 -8.36
CA GLY A 34 -4.00 10.12 -9.33
C GLY A 34 -4.41 11.53 -8.89
N ARG A 35 -4.76 11.70 -7.60
CA ARG A 35 -5.39 12.93 -7.09
C ARG A 35 -4.63 13.57 -5.95
N ARG A 36 -3.90 12.78 -5.15
CA ARG A 36 -3.20 13.28 -3.97
C ARG A 36 -1.86 12.61 -3.80
N ILE A 37 -0.83 13.43 -3.71
CA ILE A 37 0.54 13.00 -3.44
C ILE A 37 0.80 13.11 -1.94
N ILE A 38 1.06 11.97 -1.29
CA ILE A 38 1.31 11.91 0.14
C ILE A 38 2.80 11.84 0.38
N SER A 39 3.36 12.86 1.02
CA SER A 39 4.77 12.89 1.40
C SER A 39 4.96 12.21 2.73
N ILE A 40 5.86 11.23 2.77
CA ILE A 40 6.12 10.38 3.93
C ILE A 40 7.62 10.37 4.19
N THR A 41 8.00 10.58 5.45
CA THR A 41 9.39 10.42 5.89
C THR A 41 9.42 9.39 7.02
N VAL A 42 10.18 8.31 6.83
CA VAL A 42 10.30 7.22 7.81
C VAL A 42 11.73 7.06 8.31
N LYS A 43 11.85 6.53 9.53
CA LYS A 43 13.15 6.15 10.11
C LYS A 43 13.76 4.96 9.36
N PRO A 44 15.10 4.79 9.39
CA PRO A 44 15.78 3.67 8.74
C PRO A 44 15.23 2.30 9.13
N ASN A 45 14.87 2.11 10.41
CA ASN A 45 14.31 0.84 10.88
C ASN A 45 12.96 0.52 10.23
N ILE A 46 12.09 1.53 10.10
CA ILE A 46 10.76 1.37 9.49
C ILE A 46 10.89 1.11 7.98
N TRP A 47 11.83 1.80 7.31
CA TRP A 47 12.13 1.54 5.91
C TRP A 47 12.64 0.12 5.69
N LYS A 48 13.53 -0.34 6.59
CA LYS A 48 14.08 -1.70 6.55
C LYS A 48 12.99 -2.77 6.62
N GLU A 49 12.00 -2.63 7.51
CA GLU A 49 10.85 -3.55 7.58
C GLU A 49 10.10 -3.65 6.24
N LEU A 50 9.94 -2.53 5.54
CA LEU A 50 9.28 -2.47 4.24
C LEU A 50 10.13 -3.15 3.14
N THR A 51 11.43 -2.87 3.08
CA THR A 51 12.33 -3.47 2.08
C THR A 51 12.56 -4.97 2.32
N ASP A 52 12.64 -5.37 3.58
CA ASP A 52 12.79 -6.78 3.95
C ASP A 52 11.54 -7.56 3.51
N ALA A 53 10.34 -7.02 3.72
CA ALA A 53 9.11 -7.65 3.24
C ALA A 53 9.06 -7.76 1.70
N ALA A 54 9.47 -6.70 0.99
CA ALA A 54 9.52 -6.72 -0.47
C ALA A 54 10.53 -7.72 -1.04
N SER A 55 11.59 -8.04 -0.28
CA SER A 55 12.61 -9.02 -0.68
C SER A 55 12.23 -10.45 -0.31
N ASN A 56 11.50 -10.65 0.79
CA ASN A 56 11.17 -11.97 1.33
C ASN A 56 9.82 -12.53 0.86
N TYR A 57 8.87 -11.66 0.52
CA TYR A 57 7.51 -12.07 0.15
C TYR A 57 7.20 -11.72 -1.30
N PRO A 58 6.82 -12.69 -2.14
CA PRO A 58 6.44 -12.40 -3.53
C PRO A 58 5.15 -11.58 -3.62
N LEU A 59 4.28 -11.70 -2.63
CA LEU A 59 3.06 -10.92 -2.49
C LEU A 59 2.97 -10.38 -1.07
N TRP A 60 2.90 -9.06 -0.95
CA TRP A 60 2.80 -8.38 0.33
C TRP A 60 1.92 -7.14 0.20
N VAL A 61 1.42 -6.66 1.33
CA VAL A 61 0.78 -5.35 1.44
C VAL A 61 1.32 -4.66 2.69
N ALA A 62 1.81 -3.44 2.54
CA ALA A 62 2.10 -2.57 3.66
C ALA A 62 0.95 -1.60 3.89
N ALA A 63 0.49 -1.51 5.14
CA ALA A 63 -0.39 -0.46 5.61
C ALA A 63 0.45 0.62 6.30
N ILE A 64 0.46 1.82 5.73
CA ILE A 64 1.17 2.99 6.22
C ILE A 64 0.14 3.91 6.87
N ALA A 65 0.10 3.93 8.20
CA ALA A 65 -0.82 4.74 8.98
C ALA A 65 -0.12 5.97 9.55
N GLY A 66 -0.84 7.08 9.64
CA GLY A 66 -0.34 8.30 10.28
C GLY A 66 -1.40 9.38 10.40
N LYS A 67 -1.03 10.47 11.06
CA LYS A 67 -1.88 11.66 11.20
C LYS A 67 -1.81 12.49 9.92
N LEU A 68 -2.95 13.01 9.48
CA LEU A 68 -3.00 13.96 8.38
C LEU A 68 -2.32 15.28 8.82
N GLY A 69 -1.16 15.56 8.24
CA GLY A 69 -0.36 16.75 8.54
C GLY A 69 -0.69 17.93 7.64
N GLN A 70 0.32 18.78 7.44
CA GLN A 70 0.21 19.97 6.60
C GLN A 70 -0.19 19.61 5.16
N GLN A 71 -1.12 20.39 4.59
CA GLN A 71 -1.44 20.33 3.18
C GLN A 71 -0.27 20.87 2.34
N THR A 72 0.06 20.15 1.27
CA THR A 72 1.03 20.56 0.25
C THR A 72 0.30 20.99 -1.01
N GLU A 73 1.02 21.47 -2.03
CA GLU A 73 0.43 21.85 -3.31
C GLU A 73 -0.36 20.70 -3.97
N HIS A 74 0.12 19.46 -3.81
CA HIS A 74 -0.45 18.28 -4.47
C HIS A 74 -1.04 17.25 -3.51
N GLY A 75 -1.09 17.51 -2.21
CA GLY A 75 -1.60 16.55 -1.23
C GLY A 75 -1.32 16.95 0.21
N PHE A 76 -0.66 16.08 0.98
CA PHE A 76 -0.37 16.32 2.39
C PHE A 76 0.83 15.54 2.91
N ILE A 77 1.40 16.01 4.00
CA ILE A 77 2.43 15.32 4.76
C ILE A 77 1.77 14.31 5.70
N LEU A 78 2.23 13.07 5.69
CA LEU A 78 1.82 12.07 6.69
C LEU A 78 2.69 12.20 7.93
N GLU A 79 2.12 12.70 9.01
CA GLU A 79 2.80 12.87 10.29
C GLU A 79 2.81 11.58 11.10
N LYS A 80 3.93 11.33 11.80
CA LYS A 80 4.12 10.16 12.68
C LYS A 80 3.77 8.84 11.98
N PRO A 81 4.39 8.55 10.81
CA PRO A 81 4.07 7.35 10.07
C PRO A 81 4.47 6.09 10.85
N SER A 82 3.64 5.07 10.72
CA SER A 82 3.87 3.70 11.16
C SER A 82 3.57 2.76 10.01
N ILE A 83 4.36 1.70 9.86
CA ILE A 83 4.19 0.71 8.79
C ILE A 83 3.88 -0.63 9.43
N GLN A 84 2.91 -1.34 8.87
CA GLN A 84 2.66 -2.75 9.15
C GLN A 84 2.65 -3.50 7.82
N VAL A 85 3.47 -4.54 7.69
CA VAL A 85 3.54 -5.33 6.47
C VAL A 85 2.93 -6.71 6.69
N PHE A 86 2.10 -7.12 5.73
CA PHE A 86 1.40 -8.40 5.75
C PHE A 86 1.81 -9.19 4.51
N GLU A 87 2.30 -10.41 4.71
CA GLU A 87 2.43 -11.39 3.63
C GLU A 87 1.03 -11.75 3.12
N ARG A 88 0.87 -11.81 1.80
CA ARG A 88 -0.35 -12.33 1.18
C ARG A 88 -0.03 -13.64 0.51
N LYS A 89 -0.91 -14.61 0.72
CA LYS A 89 -0.94 -15.81 -0.13
C LYS A 89 -1.61 -15.44 -1.46
N PRO A 90 -1.16 -16.00 -2.59
CA PRO A 90 -1.90 -15.90 -3.84
C PRO A 90 -3.35 -16.27 -3.55
N LYS A 91 -4.28 -15.36 -3.86
CA LYS A 91 -5.69 -15.74 -3.86
C LYS A 91 -5.75 -16.79 -4.97
N ALA A 92 -5.99 -18.05 -4.63
CA ALA A 92 -6.40 -19.03 -5.63
C ALA A 92 -7.51 -18.34 -6.39
N GLU A 93 -7.26 -18.08 -7.68
CA GLU A 93 -8.21 -17.40 -8.52
C GLU A 93 -9.51 -18.14 -8.31
N THR A 94 -10.49 -17.48 -7.70
CA THR A 94 -11.86 -17.95 -7.84
C THR A 94 -12.12 -17.74 -9.30
N THR A 95 -11.76 -18.77 -10.07
CA THR A 95 -12.12 -18.97 -11.45
C THR A 95 -13.55 -18.52 -11.51
N SER A 96 -13.71 -17.39 -12.20
CA SER A 96 -14.98 -16.79 -12.52
C SER A 96 -15.93 -17.93 -12.86
N ALA A 97 -16.99 -18.08 -12.05
CA ALA A 97 -18.06 -19.04 -12.30
C ALA A 97 -18.81 -18.76 -13.64
N VAL A 98 -18.33 -17.79 -14.43
CA VAL A 98 -18.79 -17.48 -15.78
C VAL A 98 -18.09 -18.36 -16.84
N GLY A 99 -16.89 -18.89 -16.59
CA GLY A 99 -16.17 -19.74 -17.55
C GLY A 99 -16.73 -21.16 -17.68
N LEU A 100 -17.18 -21.76 -16.57
CA LEU A 100 -17.56 -23.17 -16.51
C LEU A 100 -18.97 -23.49 -17.06
N LEU A 101 -19.77 -22.46 -17.38
CA LEU A 101 -21.12 -22.63 -17.94
C LEU A 101 -21.14 -22.66 -19.47
N LEU A 102 -20.11 -22.13 -20.14
CA LEU A 102 -20.07 -22.08 -21.61
C LEU A 102 -19.64 -23.42 -22.24
N GLU A 103 -18.79 -24.21 -21.57
CA GLU A 103 -18.37 -25.54 -22.06
C GLU A 103 -19.44 -26.63 -21.90
N LYS A 104 -20.44 -26.44 -21.03
CA LYS A 104 -21.52 -27.44 -20.84
C LYS A 104 -22.66 -27.31 -21.86
N VAL A 105 -22.76 -26.20 -22.58
CA VAL A 105 -23.84 -25.99 -23.58
C VAL A 105 -23.48 -26.56 -24.95
N ILE A 106 -22.21 -26.73 -25.27
CA ILE A 106 -21.77 -27.16 -26.62
C ILE A 106 -21.78 -28.70 -26.77
N THR A 107 -21.84 -29.47 -25.68
CA THR A 107 -21.70 -30.95 -25.70
C THR A 107 -23.04 -31.70 -25.62
N GLN A 108 -24.19 -31.04 -25.71
CA GLN A 108 -25.52 -31.70 -25.74
C GLN A 108 -26.26 -31.52 -27.08
N SER A 109 -25.53 -31.42 -28.18
CA SER A 109 -26.10 -31.48 -29.53
C SER A 109 -25.33 -32.51 -30.35
N GLY A 110 -25.55 -33.78 -30.01
CA GLY A 110 -25.08 -34.96 -30.74
C GLY A 110 -26.05 -36.09 -30.55
#